data_AF-A0A2V7UB95-F1
#
_entry.id   AF-A0A2V7UB95-F1
#
_cell.length_a   1.000
_cell.length_b   1.000
_cell.length_c   1.000
_cell.angle_alpha   90.00
_cell.angle_beta   90.00
_cell.angle_gamma   90.00
#
_symmetry.space_group_name_H-M   'P 1'
#
loop_
_entity.id
_entity.type
_entity.pdbx_description
1 polymer ?
#
loop_
_entity_poly.entity_id
_entity_poly.type
_entity_poly.pdbx_seq_one_letter_code
_entity_poly.pdbx_strand_id
1 'polypeptide(L)'
;MFLYVGANIGYIYAMPLSEMARQPVVPQWIMAQRLGPTGATLIGAAILCSVFGALNGNILSRPRVPYAMARDGLAFPFLGLAHPRWSTPYTSILVQSLATVILIALLRDFDRLTTYFVVVEWFALLFAVAAVMVLRRRMPDAPRPFRTPLYPWVPLVFLGGTFAGLVAIVWGEIDRPLPNYSPLWGLLIAAAGFPVYWAWRRLTPRAAVAALVLASAAMVGPGCGAARPTAVPPPPPSAPARTLVWSDEFTGPSGALVDATRWVAEIGGHGWGNNELEFYTDRGRNASLDGDGNLVIQALREHFEGGGVAREYTSARLKTQGRFEQAYGRFEARIRIPRGQGIWPAFWMLGADIDGVGWPRCGEIDVMENIGREPSTVHGSMHGPGFSGGASLSAGYTLPGGAAFADAFHVFAVEWEPGAVRFYVDGNLYETRTSADLKTGQTWVFDHPFFILLNVAVGGDWPGSPDATSVFPQTMLVDYVRVYR
;
A
#
# COMPACT_ATOMS: atom_id res chain seq x y z
N MET A 1 30.47 14.37 -4.76
CA MET A 1 29.58 15.39 -5.37
C MET A 1 29.51 15.24 -6.89
N PHE A 2 30.64 15.24 -7.62
CA PHE A 2 30.65 15.05 -9.08
C PHE A 2 29.93 13.78 -9.56
N LEU A 3 30.12 12.64 -8.89
CA LEU A 3 29.41 11.40 -9.23
C LEU A 3 27.88 11.53 -9.07
N TYR A 4 27.41 12.17 -8.00
CA TYR A 4 25.98 12.37 -7.76
C TYR A 4 25.37 13.31 -8.80
N VAL A 5 26.00 14.45 -9.05
CA VAL A 5 25.53 15.42 -10.05
C VAL A 5 25.58 14.83 -11.45
N GLY A 6 26.68 14.16 -11.79
CA GLY A 6 26.84 13.48 -13.08
C GLY A 6 25.81 12.38 -13.30
N ALA A 7 25.51 11.57 -12.28
CA ALA A 7 24.45 10.56 -12.37
C ALA A 7 23.07 11.19 -12.60
N ASN A 8 22.71 12.24 -11.85
CA ASN A 8 21.43 12.93 -12.02
C ASN A 8 21.29 13.60 -13.40
N ILE A 9 22.36 14.25 -13.89
CA ILE A 9 22.40 14.78 -15.26
C ILE A 9 22.23 13.65 -16.27
N GLY A 10 22.92 12.52 -16.06
CA GLY A 10 22.78 11.33 -16.90
C GLY A 10 21.35 10.79 -16.95
N TYR A 11 20.65 10.76 -15.81
CA TYR A 11 19.25 10.32 -15.75
C TYR A 11 18.32 11.29 -16.47
N ILE A 12 18.46 12.60 -16.25
CA ILE A 12 17.66 13.64 -16.93
C ILE A 12 17.90 13.66 -18.43
N TYR A 13 19.12 13.36 -18.87
CA TYR A 13 19.44 13.22 -20.28
C TYR A 13 18.84 11.95 -20.90
N ALA A 14 18.81 10.84 -20.14
CA ALA A 14 18.33 9.56 -20.61
C ALA A 14 16.80 9.45 -20.65
N MET A 15 16.08 10.21 -19.82
CA MET A 15 14.64 10.11 -19.66
C MET A 15 14.01 11.47 -19.30
N PRO A 16 12.88 11.86 -19.94
CA PRO A 16 12.11 13.04 -19.54
C PRO A 16 11.63 12.98 -18.09
N LEU A 17 11.58 14.12 -17.40
CA LEU A 17 11.13 14.20 -15.99
C LEU A 17 9.73 13.65 -15.75
N SER A 18 8.81 13.81 -16.71
CA SER A 18 7.44 13.30 -16.64
C SER A 18 7.36 11.78 -16.66
N GLU A 19 8.30 11.13 -17.35
CA GLU A 19 8.41 9.68 -17.39
C GLU A 19 9.16 9.16 -16.16
N MET A 20 10.21 9.88 -15.74
CA MET A 20 10.97 9.60 -14.52
C MET A 20 10.07 9.56 -13.28
N ALA A 21 9.09 10.47 -13.20
CA ALA A 21 8.11 10.52 -12.12
C ALA A 21 7.21 9.29 -12.02
N ARG A 22 7.12 8.46 -13.07
CA ARG A 22 6.29 7.25 -13.13
C ARG A 22 7.08 5.97 -12.89
N GLN A 23 8.41 6.05 -12.76
CA GLN A 23 9.26 4.88 -12.59
C GLN A 23 9.68 4.69 -11.13
N PRO A 24 9.42 3.51 -10.53
CA PRO A 24 9.76 3.26 -9.12
C PRO A 24 11.28 3.21 -8.86
N VAL A 25 12.07 2.73 -9.83
CA VAL A 25 13.54 2.66 -9.73
C VAL A 25 14.19 3.15 -11.03
N VAL A 26 14.31 4.48 -11.16
CA VAL A 26 14.80 5.17 -12.36
C VAL A 26 16.13 4.60 -12.91
N PRO A 27 17.19 4.39 -12.10
CA PRO A 27 18.47 3.90 -12.63
C PRO A 27 18.38 2.48 -13.19
N GLN A 28 17.57 1.62 -12.54
CA GLN A 28 17.38 0.24 -12.97
C GLN A 28 16.64 0.16 -14.30
N TRP A 29 15.60 0.96 -14.46
CA TRP A 29 14.83 1.04 -15.69
C TRP A 29 15.69 1.53 -16.86
N ILE A 30 16.46 2.61 -16.65
CA ILE A 30 17.35 3.16 -17.70
C ILE A 30 18.37 2.10 -18.13
N MET A 31 18.95 1.38 -17.18
CA MET A 31 19.95 0.34 -17.48
C MET A 31 19.32 -0.88 -18.15
N ALA A 32 18.07 -1.23 -17.81
CA ALA A 32 17.31 -2.27 -18.50
C ALA A 32 17.12 -1.95 -19.98
N GLN A 33 16.76 -0.71 -20.30
CA GLN A 33 16.56 -0.29 -21.69
C GLN A 33 17.85 -0.18 -22.49
N ARG A 34 18.96 0.23 -21.85
CA ARG A 34 20.24 0.48 -22.54
C ARG A 34 21.11 -0.75 -22.69
N LEU A 35 21.13 -1.62 -21.67
CA LEU A 35 22.05 -2.75 -21.56
C LEU A 35 21.33 -4.08 -21.32
N GLY A 36 19.99 -4.10 -21.43
CA GLY A 36 19.18 -5.28 -21.21
C GLY A 36 19.10 -5.70 -19.74
N PRO A 37 18.57 -6.91 -19.47
CA PRO A 37 18.35 -7.42 -18.11
C PRO A 37 19.62 -7.45 -17.26
N THR A 38 20.77 -7.76 -17.88
CA THR A 38 22.07 -7.78 -17.19
C THR A 38 22.45 -6.40 -16.65
N GLY A 39 22.19 -5.34 -17.41
CA GLY A 39 22.41 -3.97 -16.96
C GLY A 39 21.56 -3.59 -15.76
N ALA A 40 20.28 -3.98 -15.79
CA ALA A 40 19.35 -3.77 -14.67
C ALA A 40 19.81 -4.49 -13.40
N THR A 41 20.27 -5.73 -13.51
CA THR A 41 20.79 -6.51 -12.38
C THR A 41 22.05 -5.88 -11.79
N LEU A 42 22.99 -5.45 -12.63
CA LEU A 42 24.25 -4.85 -12.16
C LEU A 42 24.01 -3.54 -11.39
N ILE A 43 23.14 -2.66 -11.91
CA ILE A 43 22.85 -1.42 -11.20
C ILE A 43 22.01 -1.67 -9.94
N GLY A 44 21.10 -2.65 -9.97
CA GLY A 44 20.35 -3.08 -8.78
C GLY A 44 21.28 -3.57 -7.66
N ALA A 45 22.27 -4.40 -7.99
CA ALA A 45 23.28 -4.86 -7.04
C ALA A 45 24.11 -3.70 -6.47
N ALA A 46 24.51 -2.73 -7.31
CA ALA A 46 25.22 -1.54 -6.86
C ALA A 46 24.38 -0.68 -5.89
N ILE A 47 23.08 -0.53 -6.17
CA ILE A 47 22.13 0.16 -5.29
C ILE A 47 22.03 -0.57 -3.95
N LEU A 48 21.88 -1.90 -3.95
CA LEU A 48 21.80 -2.69 -2.71
C LEU A 48 23.05 -2.55 -1.84
N CYS A 49 24.24 -2.60 -2.45
CA CYS A 49 25.50 -2.34 -1.75
C CYS A 49 25.55 -0.94 -1.13
N SER A 50 25.07 0.07 -1.84
CA SER A 50 24.98 1.45 -1.34
C SER A 50 24.00 1.58 -0.17
N VAL A 51 22.81 0.98 -0.29
CA VAL A 51 21.78 0.96 0.76
C VAL A 51 22.32 0.28 2.02
N PHE A 52 23.00 -0.86 1.88
CA PHE A 52 23.64 -1.54 3.00
C PHE A 52 24.68 -0.65 3.70
N GLY A 53 25.55 0.01 2.92
CA GLY A 53 26.53 0.95 3.45
C GLY A 53 25.89 2.13 4.21
N ALA A 54 24.85 2.72 3.63
CA ALA A 54 24.10 3.82 4.24
C ALA A 54 23.36 3.39 5.52
N LEU A 55 22.75 2.20 5.53
CA LEU A 55 22.10 1.62 6.71
C LEU A 55 23.11 1.39 7.83
N ASN A 56 24.25 0.76 7.52
CA ASN A 56 25.32 0.56 8.49
C ASN A 56 25.79 1.90 9.09
N GLY A 57 26.00 2.93 8.25
CA GLY A 57 26.37 4.27 8.71
C GLY A 57 25.31 4.91 9.63
N ASN A 58 24.03 4.77 9.31
CA ASN A 58 22.93 5.29 10.13
C ASN A 58 22.79 4.56 11.47
N ILE A 59 22.88 3.23 11.47
CA ILE A 59 22.79 2.41 12.70
C ILE A 59 23.90 2.80 13.68
N LEU A 60 25.09 3.08 13.16
CA LEU A 60 26.20 3.52 13.99
C LEU A 60 25.98 4.98 14.46
N SER A 61 25.68 5.91 13.56
CA SER A 61 25.70 7.35 13.89
C SER A 61 24.47 7.83 14.67
N ARG A 62 23.25 7.38 14.34
CA ARG A 62 22.03 7.98 14.88
C ARG A 62 21.84 7.82 16.39
N PRO A 63 22.14 6.66 17.01
CA PRO A 63 22.03 6.51 18.46
C PRO A 63 23.02 7.39 19.25
N ARG A 64 24.06 7.93 18.61
CA ARG A 64 25.05 8.79 19.28
C ARG A 64 24.50 10.19 19.59
N VAL A 65 23.47 10.64 18.86
CA VAL A 65 22.82 11.94 19.11
C VAL A 65 22.11 11.96 20.48
N PRO A 66 21.15 11.06 20.79
CA PRO A 66 20.54 11.04 22.11
C PRO A 66 21.54 10.71 23.24
N TYR A 67 22.56 9.90 22.95
CA TYR A 67 23.66 9.64 23.89
C TYR A 67 24.45 10.91 24.25
N ALA A 68 24.86 11.71 23.26
CA ALA A 68 25.55 12.97 23.49
C ALA A 68 24.65 13.98 24.21
N MET A 69 23.39 14.12 23.77
CA MET A 69 22.41 14.98 24.42
C MET A 69 22.23 14.62 25.90
N ALA A 70 22.19 13.32 26.24
CA ALA A 70 22.07 12.88 27.63
C ALA A 70 23.30 13.24 28.48
N ARG A 71 24.51 13.13 27.91
CA ARG A 71 25.75 13.54 28.59
C ARG A 71 25.84 15.05 28.80
N ASP A 72 25.23 15.81 27.90
CA ASP A 72 25.15 17.27 28.00
C ASP A 72 23.95 17.74 28.87
N GLY A 73 23.20 16.81 29.48
CA GLY A 73 22.03 17.11 30.33
C GLY A 73 20.78 17.55 29.56
N LEU A 74 20.78 17.40 28.23
CA LEU A 74 19.71 17.79 27.31
C LEU A 74 18.70 16.67 27.02
N ALA A 75 18.95 15.45 27.53
CA ALA A 75 18.06 14.29 27.42
C ALA A 75 18.12 13.43 28.69
N PHE A 76 17.36 12.33 28.72
CA PHE A 76 17.33 11.42 29.87
C PHE A 76 18.72 10.85 30.19
N PRO A 77 19.19 10.88 31.45
CA PRO A 77 20.53 10.43 31.81
C PRO A 77 20.86 8.99 31.39
N PHE A 78 19.87 8.09 31.41
CA PHE A 78 20.08 6.68 31.05
C PHE A 78 20.44 6.48 29.58
N LEU A 79 20.06 7.40 28.68
CA LEU A 79 20.45 7.36 27.26
C LEU A 79 21.96 7.59 27.07
N GLY A 80 22.62 8.20 28.05
CA GLY A 80 24.07 8.44 28.09
C GLY A 80 24.89 7.24 28.57
N LEU A 81 24.28 6.08 28.80
CA LEU A 81 25.00 4.87 29.24
C LEU A 81 25.69 4.18 28.05
N ALA A 82 26.97 3.89 28.22
CA ALA A 82 27.78 3.11 27.29
C ALA A 82 27.99 1.69 27.80
N HIS A 83 28.08 0.72 26.89
CA HIS A 83 28.29 -0.68 27.26
C HIS A 83 29.67 -0.87 27.89
N PRO A 84 29.80 -1.53 29.06
CA PRO A 84 31.08 -1.62 29.78
C PRO A 84 32.24 -2.24 28.98
N ARG A 85 31.93 -3.19 28.09
CA ARG A 85 32.93 -3.92 27.29
C ARG A 85 33.21 -3.31 25.90
N TRP A 86 32.22 -2.68 25.28
CA TRP A 86 32.28 -2.28 23.86
C TRP A 86 32.16 -0.78 23.66
N SER A 87 31.91 -0.02 24.74
CA SER A 87 31.75 1.45 24.72
C SER A 87 30.69 1.94 23.73
N THR A 88 29.71 1.09 23.41
CA THR A 88 28.59 1.41 22.51
C THR A 88 27.43 2.02 23.29
N PRO A 89 26.70 2.99 22.73
CA PRO A 89 25.57 3.65 23.41
C PRO A 89 24.32 2.75 23.43
N TYR A 90 24.40 1.63 24.15
CA TYR A 90 23.43 0.53 24.05
C TYR A 90 22.01 0.93 24.45
N THR A 91 21.84 1.81 25.44
CA THR A 91 20.50 2.27 25.86
C THR A 91 19.85 3.15 24.81
N SER A 92 20.62 4.05 24.19
CA SER A 92 20.16 4.86 23.05
C SER A 92 19.80 3.98 21.85
N ILE A 93 20.58 2.93 21.58
CA ILE A 93 20.26 1.94 20.54
C ILE A 93 18.93 1.25 20.86
N LEU A 94 18.75 0.71 22.07
CA LEU A 94 17.54 -0.02 22.45
C LEU A 94 16.28 0.85 22.38
N VAL A 95 16.34 2.09 22.90
CA VAL A 95 15.21 3.01 22.85
C VAL A 95 14.87 3.38 21.42
N GLN A 96 15.87 3.67 20.59
CA GLN A 96 15.64 3.99 19.19
C GLN A 96 15.06 2.79 18.43
N SER A 97 15.60 1.58 18.63
CA SER A 97 15.07 0.36 18.03
C SER A 97 13.63 0.10 18.45
N LEU A 98 13.30 0.24 19.74
CA LEU A 98 11.94 0.07 20.24
C LEU A 98 10.99 1.11 19.63
N ALA A 99 11.39 2.38 19.60
CA ALA A 99 10.58 3.43 18.97
C ALA A 99 10.36 3.17 17.48
N THR A 100 11.38 2.70 16.76
CA THR A 100 11.25 2.30 15.35
C THR A 100 10.29 1.12 15.19
N VAL A 101 10.39 0.07 16.01
CA VAL A 101 9.46 -1.08 15.96
C VAL A 101 8.03 -0.64 16.24
N ILE A 102 7.82 0.21 17.25
CA ILE A 102 6.49 0.76 17.57
C ILE A 102 5.94 1.58 16.40
N LEU A 103 6.75 2.47 15.82
CA LEU A 103 6.33 3.28 14.69
C LEU A 103 5.96 2.43 13.47
N ILE A 104 6.74 1.38 13.17
CA ILE A 104 6.42 0.44 12.09
C ILE A 104 5.13 -0.32 12.40
N ALA A 105 4.98 -0.83 13.63
CA ALA A 105 3.82 -1.61 14.04
C ALA A 105 2.51 -0.79 14.12
N LEU A 106 2.60 0.51 14.41
CA LEU A 106 1.46 1.42 14.47
C LEU A 106 1.10 1.99 13.11
N LEU A 107 2.10 2.43 12.32
CA LEU A 107 1.84 3.13 11.06
C LEU A 107 1.50 2.17 9.92
N ARG A 108 2.03 0.93 9.95
CA ARG A 108 1.72 -0.20 9.04
C ARG A 108 1.67 0.13 7.53
N ASP A 109 2.33 1.22 7.15
CA ASP A 109 2.31 1.80 5.81
C ASP A 109 3.72 2.37 5.55
N PHE A 110 4.38 1.84 4.52
CA PHE A 110 5.75 2.21 4.16
C PHE A 110 5.84 3.62 3.58
N ASP A 111 4.85 4.03 2.79
CA ASP A 111 4.82 5.35 2.18
C ASP A 111 4.63 6.41 3.26
N ARG A 112 3.75 6.15 4.22
CA ARG A 112 3.55 7.03 5.39
C ARG A 112 4.83 7.24 6.18
N LEU A 113 5.54 6.15 6.48
CA LEU A 113 6.82 6.21 7.20
C LEU A 113 7.85 7.02 6.41
N THR A 114 7.95 6.78 5.10
CA THR A 114 8.91 7.45 4.23
C THR A 114 8.59 8.94 4.11
N THR A 115 7.33 9.31 3.91
CA THR A 115 6.91 10.72 3.83
C THR A 115 7.21 11.46 5.13
N TYR A 116 6.83 10.91 6.29
CA TYR A 116 7.11 11.55 7.58
C TYR A 116 8.60 11.68 7.82
N PHE A 117 9.37 10.64 7.51
CA PHE A 117 10.82 10.67 7.61
C PHE A 117 11.41 11.79 6.75
N VAL A 118 11.03 11.89 5.47
CA VAL A 118 11.51 12.92 4.54
C VAL A 118 11.15 14.32 5.05
N VAL A 119 9.90 14.55 5.44
CA VAL A 119 9.44 15.86 5.95
C VAL A 119 10.22 16.26 7.22
N VAL A 120 10.37 15.35 8.18
CA VAL A 120 11.11 15.60 9.43
C VAL A 120 12.59 15.86 9.16
N GLU A 121 13.22 15.08 8.28
CA GLU A 121 14.64 15.21 7.95
C GLU A 121 14.93 16.55 7.24
N TRP A 122 14.11 16.95 6.26
CA TRP A 122 14.26 18.23 5.57
C TRP A 122 14.01 19.42 6.50
N PHE A 123 13.02 19.29 7.39
CA PHE A 123 12.79 20.28 8.43
C PHE A 123 14.01 20.40 9.37
N ALA A 124 14.55 19.28 9.85
CA ALA A 124 15.72 19.27 10.72
C ALA A 124 16.98 19.86 10.05
N LEU A 125 17.19 19.55 8.76
CA LEU A 125 18.29 20.11 7.95
C LEU A 125 18.25 21.64 7.89
N LEU A 126 17.05 22.21 7.74
CA LEU A 126 16.85 23.66 7.72
C LEU A 126 17.35 24.30 9.03
N PHE A 127 16.99 23.73 10.18
CA PHE A 127 17.46 24.22 11.47
C PHE A 127 18.95 23.97 11.71
N ALA A 128 19.48 22.83 11.28
CA ALA A 128 20.89 22.51 11.43
C ALA A 128 21.78 23.53 10.69
N VAL A 129 21.42 23.90 9.46
CA VAL A 129 22.16 24.91 8.69
C VAL A 129 21.92 26.32 9.21
N ALA A 130 20.67 26.64 9.61
CA ALA A 130 20.37 27.93 10.24
C ALA A 130 21.17 28.14 11.54
N ALA A 131 21.35 27.08 12.33
CA ALA A 131 22.13 27.10 13.55
C ALA A 131 23.59 27.50 13.30
N VAL A 132 24.20 27.10 12.18
CA VAL A 132 25.58 27.53 11.83
C VAL A 132 25.69 29.05 11.73
N MET A 133 24.70 29.72 11.13
CA MET A 133 24.70 31.19 11.02
C MET A 133 24.50 31.86 12.39
N VAL A 134 23.61 31.30 13.22
CA VAL A 134 23.37 31.78 14.59
C VAL A 134 24.62 31.60 15.45
N LEU A 135 25.25 30.42 15.41
CA LEU A 135 26.47 30.11 16.15
C LEU A 135 27.63 30.98 15.71
N ARG A 136 27.75 31.32 14.41
CA ARG A 136 28.77 32.25 13.93
C ARG A 136 28.61 33.67 14.48
N ARG A 137 27.39 34.08 14.83
CA ARG A 137 27.14 35.36 15.50
C ARG A 137 27.35 35.28 17.01
N ARG A 138 26.94 34.17 17.63
CA ARG A 138 27.01 33.98 19.09
C ARG A 138 28.39 33.56 19.60
N MET A 139 29.18 32.89 18.76
CA MET A 139 30.49 32.33 19.08
C MET A 139 31.50 32.72 18.00
N PRO A 140 31.84 34.02 17.89
CA PRO A 140 32.75 34.52 16.86
C PRO A 140 34.16 33.91 16.98
N ASP A 141 34.63 33.63 18.18
CA ASP A 141 36.02 33.19 18.40
C ASP A 141 36.19 31.67 18.47
N ALA A 142 35.11 30.91 18.26
CA ALA A 142 35.18 29.46 18.30
C ALA A 142 36.12 28.92 17.20
N PRO A 143 36.95 27.90 17.50
CA PRO A 143 37.85 27.28 16.53
C PRO A 143 37.04 26.61 15.42
N ARG A 144 37.45 26.82 14.17
CA ARG A 144 36.73 26.35 12.97
C ARG A 144 37.65 25.48 12.11
N PRO A 145 37.64 24.14 12.33
CA PRO A 145 38.38 23.20 11.50
C PRO A 145 37.98 23.25 10.02
N PHE A 146 36.71 23.61 9.75
CA PHE A 146 36.19 23.81 8.41
C PHE A 146 35.52 25.18 8.28
N ARG A 147 35.84 25.91 7.21
CA ARG A 147 35.22 27.19 6.87
C ARG A 147 34.43 27.03 5.59
N THR A 148 33.10 27.18 5.69
CA THR A 148 32.21 27.13 4.52
C THR A 148 32.63 28.18 3.48
N PRO A 149 32.98 27.79 2.25
CA PRO A 149 33.27 28.71 1.16
C PRO A 149 32.08 29.65 0.89
N LEU A 150 32.36 30.88 0.47
CA LEU A 150 31.35 31.88 0.08
C LEU A 150 30.27 32.14 1.14
N TYR A 151 30.63 32.04 2.42
CA TYR A 151 29.71 32.42 3.50
C TYR A 151 29.39 33.93 3.45
N PRO A 152 28.12 34.34 3.66
CA PRO A 152 26.95 33.56 4.08
C PRO A 152 26.11 32.99 2.92
N TRP A 153 26.48 33.25 1.68
CA TRP A 153 25.67 32.94 0.50
C TRP A 153 25.41 31.44 0.32
N VAL A 154 26.43 30.59 0.50
CA VAL A 154 26.23 29.13 0.36
C VAL A 154 25.19 28.58 1.35
N PRO A 155 25.28 28.86 2.67
CA PRO A 155 24.19 28.49 3.59
C PRO A 155 22.85 29.13 3.27
N LEU A 156 22.80 30.39 2.83
CA LEU A 156 21.53 31.06 2.50
C LEU A 156 20.84 30.43 1.30
N VAL A 157 21.59 30.12 0.23
CA VAL A 157 21.08 29.40 -0.93
C VAL A 157 20.61 28.00 -0.54
N PHE A 158 21.38 27.30 0.29
CA PHE A 158 20.97 25.98 0.80
C PHE A 158 19.66 26.06 1.60
N LEU A 159 19.50 27.05 2.47
CA LEU A 159 18.28 27.25 3.24
C LEU A 159 17.08 27.57 2.34
N GLY A 160 17.24 28.45 1.36
CA GLY A 160 16.20 28.76 0.39
C GLY A 160 15.77 27.53 -0.41
N GLY A 161 16.74 26.77 -0.92
CA GLY A 161 16.48 25.53 -1.66
C GLY A 161 15.84 24.43 -0.79
N THR A 162 16.30 24.27 0.44
CA THR A 162 15.74 23.29 1.39
C THR A 162 14.31 23.67 1.78
N PHE A 163 14.05 24.95 2.03
CA PHE A 163 12.71 25.45 2.31
C PHE A 163 11.77 25.25 1.12
N ALA A 164 12.20 25.66 -0.08
CA ALA A 164 11.42 25.48 -1.30
C ALA A 164 11.14 23.99 -1.58
N GLY A 165 12.13 23.12 -1.39
CA GLY A 165 11.97 21.67 -1.53
C GLY A 165 11.03 21.08 -0.49
N LEU A 166 11.12 21.49 0.79
CA LEU A 166 10.19 21.08 1.83
C LEU A 166 8.75 21.50 1.50
N VAL A 167 8.56 22.74 1.04
CA VAL A 167 7.25 23.23 0.58
C VAL A 167 6.76 22.40 -0.61
N ALA A 168 7.61 22.13 -1.60
CA ALA A 168 7.25 21.32 -2.76
C ALA A 168 6.90 19.87 -2.39
N ILE A 169 7.60 19.26 -1.43
CA ILE A 169 7.30 17.91 -0.93
C ILE A 169 5.95 17.90 -0.20
N VAL A 170 5.75 18.84 0.74
CA VAL A 170 4.49 18.92 1.50
C VAL A 170 3.32 19.23 0.59
N TRP A 171 3.49 20.20 -0.32
CA TRP A 171 2.48 20.57 -1.30
C TRP A 171 2.18 19.42 -2.26
N GLY A 172 3.22 18.80 -2.82
CA GLY A 172 3.08 17.67 -3.73
C GLY A 172 2.36 16.50 -3.08
N GLU A 173 2.60 16.23 -1.80
CA GLU A 173 1.92 15.18 -1.04
C GLU A 173 0.48 15.54 -0.65
N ILE A 174 0.19 16.82 -0.36
CA ILE A 174 -1.18 17.30 -0.12
C ILE A 174 -2.01 17.24 -1.41
N ASP A 175 -1.40 17.64 -2.53
CA ASP A 175 -2.03 17.62 -3.87
C ASP A 175 -2.11 16.22 -4.46
N ARG A 176 -1.52 15.19 -3.80
CA ARG A 176 -1.72 13.82 -4.24
C ARG A 176 -3.21 13.51 -4.19
N PRO A 177 -3.75 12.84 -5.23
CA PRO A 177 -5.16 12.49 -5.31
C PRO A 177 -5.70 11.75 -4.08
N LEU A 178 -4.84 11.05 -3.33
CA LEU A 178 -5.20 10.16 -2.22
C LEU A 178 -4.14 10.17 -1.10
N PRO A 179 -4.00 11.24 -0.31
CA PRO A 179 -3.13 11.18 0.87
C PRO A 179 -3.88 10.40 1.96
N ASN A 180 -3.59 9.11 2.10
CA ASN A 180 -4.03 8.28 3.24
C ASN A 180 -3.52 8.81 4.60
N TYR A 181 -2.73 9.89 4.57
CA TYR A 181 -2.16 10.57 5.71
C TYR A 181 -1.67 11.96 5.31
N SER A 182 -1.78 12.93 6.22
CA SER A 182 -1.28 14.28 5.96
C SER A 182 0.23 14.39 6.24
N PRO A 183 1.04 14.93 5.32
CA PRO A 183 2.46 15.23 5.57
C PRO A 183 2.65 16.26 6.70
N LEU A 184 1.60 17.01 7.03
CA LEU A 184 1.59 17.97 8.15
C LEU A 184 1.85 17.29 9.50
N TRP A 185 1.51 16.00 9.65
CA TRP A 185 1.87 15.24 10.84
C TRP A 185 3.38 15.13 11.02
N GLY A 186 4.15 14.98 9.94
CA GLY A 186 5.61 15.03 9.99
C GLY A 186 6.13 16.38 10.48
N LEU A 187 5.55 17.48 10.01
CA LEU A 187 5.89 18.84 10.48
C LEU A 187 5.51 19.03 11.96
N LEU A 188 4.35 18.53 12.38
CA LEU A 188 3.91 18.59 13.77
C LEU A 188 4.82 17.77 14.69
N ILE A 189 5.23 16.56 14.27
CA ILE A 189 6.20 15.73 15.00
C ILE A 189 7.53 16.49 15.15
N ALA A 190 8.03 17.08 14.06
CA ALA A 190 9.27 17.85 14.11
C ALA A 190 9.14 19.10 15.00
N ALA A 191 8.01 19.81 14.89
CA ALA A 191 7.73 21.01 15.68
C ALA A 191 7.49 20.71 17.16
N ALA A 192 6.94 19.53 17.51
CA ALA A 192 6.75 19.09 18.88
C ALA A 192 8.07 18.95 19.66
N GLY A 193 9.20 18.81 18.97
CA GLY A 193 10.52 18.85 19.60
C GLY A 193 10.81 20.17 20.34
N PHE A 194 10.28 21.30 19.86
CA PHE A 194 10.48 22.60 20.50
C PHE A 194 9.83 22.71 21.89
N PRO A 195 8.50 22.51 22.07
CA PRO A 195 7.88 22.57 23.38
C PRO A 195 8.45 21.51 24.33
N VAL A 196 8.80 20.31 23.84
CA VAL A 196 9.46 19.28 24.64
C VAL A 196 10.82 19.76 25.16
N TYR A 197 11.66 20.34 24.30
CA TYR A 197 12.94 20.91 24.69
C TYR A 197 12.78 22.04 25.72
N TRP A 198 11.83 22.95 25.50
CA TRP A 198 11.58 24.06 26.42
C TRP A 198 11.05 23.62 27.78
N ALA A 199 10.16 22.62 27.79
CA ALA A 199 9.68 21.99 29.02
C ALA A 199 10.83 21.29 29.76
N TRP A 200 11.65 20.52 29.03
CA TRP A 200 12.82 19.83 29.59
C TRP A 200 13.81 20.80 30.24
N ARG A 201 14.09 21.94 29.60
CA ARG A 201 14.99 22.96 30.13
C ARG A 201 14.48 23.63 31.41
N ARG A 202 13.18 23.53 31.70
CA ARG A 202 12.53 24.11 32.90
C ARG A 202 12.27 23.08 34.00
N LEU A 203 12.31 21.79 33.70
CA LEU A 203 12.06 20.71 34.67
C LEU A 203 13.39 20.21 35.26
N THR A 204 13.42 19.99 36.58
CA THR A 204 14.56 19.27 37.20
C THR A 204 14.51 17.78 36.81
N PRO A 205 15.66 17.06 36.75
CA PRO A 205 15.71 15.67 36.26
C PRO A 205 14.75 14.71 36.96
N ARG A 206 14.43 14.96 38.24
CA ARG A 206 13.48 14.15 39.04
C ARG A 206 12.02 14.40 38.68
N ALA A 207 11.65 15.65 38.34
CA ALA A 207 10.29 16.00 37.92
C ALA A 207 9.97 15.48 36.50
N ALA A 208 10.97 15.46 35.61
CA ALA A 208 10.82 14.97 34.25
C ALA A 208 10.62 13.44 34.18
N VAL A 209 11.31 12.67 35.02
CA VAL A 209 11.10 11.21 35.14
C VAL A 209 9.71 10.91 35.74
N ALA A 210 9.28 11.66 36.75
CA ALA A 210 7.95 11.49 37.35
C ALA A 210 6.81 11.83 36.36
N ALA A 211 6.94 12.90 35.57
CA ALA A 211 5.96 13.27 34.54
C ALA A 211 5.86 12.22 33.43
N LEU A 212 6.97 11.58 33.05
CA LEU A 212 6.96 10.52 32.05
C LEU A 212 6.38 9.22 32.60
N VAL A 213 6.67 8.86 33.86
CA VAL A 213 6.06 7.68 34.52
C VAL A 213 4.54 7.88 34.65
N LEU A 214 4.07 9.09 34.95
CA LEU A 214 2.65 9.42 34.96
C LEU A 214 2.01 9.39 33.55
N ALA A 215 2.69 9.88 32.52
CA ALA A 215 2.22 9.80 31.13
C ALA A 215 2.24 8.35 30.59
N SER A 216 3.21 7.54 31.02
CA SER A 216 3.32 6.11 30.65
C SER A 216 2.32 5.24 31.41
N ALA A 217 2.05 5.57 32.68
CA ALA A 217 1.02 4.92 33.49
C ALA A 217 -0.40 5.29 33.04
N ALA A 218 -0.60 6.47 32.45
CA ALA A 218 -1.85 6.82 31.77
C ALA A 218 -2.06 6.02 30.46
N MET A 219 -0.99 5.52 29.85
CA MET A 219 -1.04 4.65 28.66
C MET A 219 -1.05 3.15 29.01
N VAL A 220 -0.80 2.79 30.28
CA VAL A 220 -0.80 1.41 30.81
C VAL A 220 -1.56 1.41 32.14
N GLY A 221 -2.87 1.63 32.09
CA GLY A 221 -3.78 1.33 33.21
C GLY A 221 -4.02 -0.19 33.32
N PRO A 222 -4.38 -0.72 34.51
CA PRO A 222 -4.48 -2.16 34.75
C PRO A 222 -5.71 -2.75 34.06
N GLY A 223 -5.54 -3.24 32.84
CA GLY A 223 -6.52 -4.00 32.06
C GLY A 223 -6.55 -5.50 32.38
N CYS A 224 -6.24 -5.90 33.62
CA CYS A 224 -6.41 -7.27 34.09
C CYS A 224 -7.13 -7.25 35.44
N GLY A 225 -8.45 -7.41 35.38
CA GLY A 225 -9.32 -7.55 36.54
C GLY A 225 -10.69 -8.01 36.07
N ALA A 226 -10.94 -9.31 36.25
CA ALA A 226 -12.21 -10.03 36.23
C ALA A 226 -13.45 -9.36 35.60
N ALA A 227 -13.98 -10.01 34.57
CA ALA A 227 -15.27 -9.77 33.97
C ALA A 227 -16.38 -9.55 35.02
N ARG A 228 -16.82 -8.30 35.16
CA ARG A 228 -18.21 -7.98 35.51
C ARG A 228 -18.97 -7.77 34.19
N PRO A 229 -20.21 -8.24 34.07
CA PRO A 229 -20.99 -8.09 32.85
C PRO A 229 -21.33 -6.60 32.67
N THR A 230 -20.50 -5.91 31.91
CA THR A 230 -20.77 -4.55 31.47
C THR A 230 -21.88 -4.62 30.44
N ALA A 231 -22.95 -3.85 30.70
CA ALA A 231 -23.97 -3.56 29.73
C ALA A 231 -23.33 -3.30 28.37
N VAL A 232 -23.78 -4.08 27.38
CA VAL A 232 -23.43 -3.93 25.98
C VAL A 232 -23.56 -2.43 25.65
N PRO A 233 -22.52 -1.78 25.08
CA PRO A 233 -22.75 -0.49 24.43
C PRO A 233 -23.94 -0.67 23.50
N PRO A 234 -24.88 0.29 23.35
CA PRO A 234 -25.92 0.11 22.36
C PRO A 234 -25.22 -0.28 21.06
N PRO A 235 -25.64 -1.39 20.41
CA PRO A 235 -25.00 -1.83 19.19
C PRO A 235 -24.91 -0.61 18.26
N PRO A 236 -23.83 -0.47 17.46
CA PRO A 236 -23.86 0.50 16.37
C PRO A 236 -25.23 0.34 15.69
N PRO A 237 -25.95 1.44 15.38
CA PRO A 237 -27.34 1.38 14.92
C PRO A 237 -27.41 0.22 13.95
N SER A 238 -28.23 -0.78 14.30
CA SER A 238 -28.29 -2.06 13.61
C SER A 238 -28.13 -1.77 12.13
N ALA A 239 -27.09 -2.35 11.50
CA ALA A 239 -26.92 -2.24 10.05
C ALA A 239 -28.32 -2.42 9.45
N PRO A 240 -28.79 -1.50 8.59
CA PRO A 240 -30.15 -1.54 8.08
C PRO A 240 -30.46 -2.98 7.68
N ALA A 241 -31.62 -3.50 8.10
CA ALA A 241 -31.93 -4.92 7.98
C ALA A 241 -31.69 -5.39 6.54
N ARG A 242 -30.54 -6.05 6.32
CA ARG A 242 -30.10 -6.47 4.99
C ARG A 242 -31.02 -7.59 4.54
N THR A 243 -31.72 -7.39 3.45
CA THR A 243 -32.54 -8.44 2.85
C THR A 243 -31.72 -9.12 1.78
N LEU A 244 -31.48 -10.44 1.92
CA LEU A 244 -30.82 -11.22 0.88
C LEU A 244 -31.73 -11.25 -0.36
N VAL A 245 -31.23 -10.77 -1.50
CA VAL A 245 -32.00 -10.67 -2.75
C VAL A 245 -31.53 -11.65 -3.82
N TRP A 246 -30.27 -12.07 -3.76
CA TRP A 246 -29.72 -13.08 -4.66
C TRP A 246 -28.54 -13.78 -4.00
N SER A 247 -28.41 -15.09 -4.24
CA SER A 247 -27.19 -15.81 -3.89
C SER A 247 -26.95 -17.04 -4.76
N ASP A 248 -25.68 -17.45 -4.75
CA ASP A 248 -25.24 -18.78 -5.12
C ASP A 248 -24.36 -19.33 -4.00
N GLU A 249 -24.78 -20.47 -3.45
CA GLU A 249 -24.10 -21.17 -2.34
C GLU A 249 -23.30 -22.38 -2.87
N PHE A 250 -23.23 -22.54 -4.19
CA PHE A 250 -22.41 -23.55 -4.88
C PHE A 250 -22.59 -25.00 -4.37
N THR A 251 -23.79 -25.33 -3.92
CA THR A 251 -24.13 -26.67 -3.45
C THR A 251 -24.39 -27.62 -4.61
N GLY A 252 -23.67 -28.73 -4.67
CA GLY A 252 -23.85 -29.79 -5.66
C GLY A 252 -22.78 -30.86 -5.54
N PRO A 253 -22.89 -31.98 -6.28
CA PRO A 253 -21.88 -33.03 -6.24
C PRO A 253 -20.57 -32.58 -6.90
N SER A 254 -19.46 -33.19 -6.47
CA SER A 254 -18.13 -32.94 -7.02
C SER A 254 -18.10 -33.13 -8.54
N GLY A 255 -17.53 -32.16 -9.27
CA GLY A 255 -17.48 -32.14 -10.73
C GLY A 255 -18.77 -31.64 -11.42
N ALA A 256 -19.82 -31.27 -10.68
CA ALA A 256 -20.97 -30.61 -11.26
C ALA A 256 -20.58 -29.28 -11.91
N LEU A 257 -21.19 -28.97 -13.06
CA LEU A 257 -21.00 -27.68 -13.73
C LEU A 257 -21.71 -26.56 -12.96
N VAL A 258 -21.24 -25.33 -13.15
CA VAL A 258 -21.85 -24.13 -12.60
C VAL A 258 -23.25 -23.94 -13.18
N ASP A 259 -24.20 -23.46 -12.36
CA ASP A 259 -25.58 -23.25 -12.77
C ASP A 259 -25.71 -22.18 -13.87
N ALA A 260 -26.03 -22.63 -15.09
CA ALA A 260 -26.17 -21.77 -16.27
C ALA A 260 -27.37 -20.80 -16.21
N THR A 261 -28.29 -21.00 -15.27
CA THR A 261 -29.38 -20.04 -14.99
C THR A 261 -28.90 -18.85 -14.16
N ARG A 262 -27.73 -18.96 -13.52
CA ARG A 262 -27.10 -17.91 -12.72
C ARG A 262 -25.86 -17.33 -13.39
N TRP A 263 -25.06 -18.17 -14.04
CA TRP A 263 -23.76 -17.82 -14.59
C TRP A 263 -23.65 -18.09 -16.08
N VAL A 264 -22.85 -17.28 -16.76
CA VAL A 264 -22.44 -17.43 -18.15
C VAL A 264 -20.92 -17.51 -18.17
N ALA A 265 -20.36 -18.56 -18.79
CA ALA A 265 -18.92 -18.66 -19.01
C ALA A 265 -18.51 -17.78 -20.19
N GLU A 266 -17.49 -16.95 -19.99
CA GLU A 266 -16.83 -16.23 -21.08
C GLU A 266 -15.73 -17.09 -21.69
N ILE A 267 -15.71 -17.18 -23.03
CA ILE A 267 -14.79 -18.04 -23.76
C ILE A 267 -13.87 -17.18 -24.61
N GLY A 268 -12.55 -17.37 -24.47
CA GLY A 268 -11.57 -16.69 -25.30
C GLY A 268 -10.21 -16.51 -24.64
N GLY A 269 -9.21 -16.23 -25.46
CA GLY A 269 -7.83 -15.97 -25.03
C GLY A 269 -7.18 -14.81 -25.77
N HIS A 270 -7.93 -13.75 -26.06
CA HIS A 270 -7.45 -12.58 -26.82
C HIS A 270 -6.69 -11.55 -25.96
N GLY A 271 -6.43 -11.87 -24.69
CA GLY A 271 -5.66 -11.04 -23.76
C GLY A 271 -6.47 -10.03 -22.95
N TRP A 272 -7.79 -9.96 -23.16
CA TRP A 272 -8.77 -9.28 -22.29
C TRP A 272 -8.48 -7.81 -21.95
N GLY A 273 -7.69 -7.13 -22.79
CA GLY A 273 -7.29 -5.74 -22.60
C GLY A 273 -6.05 -5.54 -21.72
N ASN A 274 -5.54 -6.59 -21.08
CA ASN A 274 -4.45 -6.52 -20.09
C ASN A 274 -3.22 -7.38 -20.45
N ASN A 275 -3.13 -7.87 -21.70
CA ASN A 275 -2.10 -8.82 -22.15
C ASN A 275 -2.10 -10.15 -21.36
N GLU A 276 -3.29 -10.59 -20.95
CA GLU A 276 -3.52 -11.88 -20.28
C GLU A 276 -3.10 -13.07 -21.17
N LEU A 277 -2.66 -14.17 -20.55
CA LEU A 277 -2.06 -15.34 -21.22
C LEU A 277 -2.94 -16.59 -21.17
N GLU A 278 -4.01 -16.60 -20.40
CA GLU A 278 -4.96 -17.72 -20.36
C GLU A 278 -5.93 -17.73 -21.54
N PHE A 279 -6.49 -18.91 -21.77
CA PHE A 279 -7.72 -19.09 -22.52
C PHE A 279 -8.84 -19.45 -21.53
N TYR A 280 -9.83 -18.57 -21.36
CA TYR A 280 -11.01 -18.92 -20.59
C TYR A 280 -11.89 -19.91 -21.35
N THR A 281 -12.33 -20.97 -20.68
CA THR A 281 -13.17 -22.03 -21.26
C THR A 281 -14.42 -22.27 -20.42
N ASP A 282 -15.37 -23.01 -20.99
CA ASP A 282 -16.58 -23.52 -20.33
C ASP A 282 -16.43 -24.97 -19.83
N ARG A 283 -15.20 -25.52 -19.81
CA ARG A 283 -14.94 -26.91 -19.43
C ARG A 283 -15.02 -27.08 -17.91
N GLY A 284 -15.62 -28.17 -17.46
CA GLY A 284 -15.71 -28.54 -16.04
C GLY A 284 -14.35 -28.65 -15.31
N ARG A 285 -13.26 -28.83 -16.05
CA ARG A 285 -11.89 -28.81 -15.50
C ARG A 285 -11.39 -27.42 -15.11
N ASN A 286 -11.98 -26.36 -15.66
CA ASN A 286 -11.64 -24.97 -15.31
C ASN A 286 -12.67 -24.35 -14.36
N ALA A 287 -13.95 -24.74 -14.43
CA ALA A 287 -14.98 -24.34 -13.47
C ALA A 287 -15.92 -25.52 -13.13
N SER A 288 -15.94 -25.94 -11.87
CA SER A 288 -16.88 -26.96 -11.36
C SER A 288 -17.07 -26.83 -9.85
N LEU A 289 -18.04 -27.57 -9.30
CA LEU A 289 -18.26 -27.67 -7.86
C LEU A 289 -17.35 -28.75 -7.25
N ASP A 290 -16.85 -28.56 -6.04
CA ASP A 290 -15.98 -29.54 -5.36
C ASP A 290 -16.73 -30.66 -4.63
N GLY A 291 -18.03 -30.48 -4.35
CA GLY A 291 -18.82 -31.41 -3.54
C GLY A 291 -18.95 -31.01 -2.06
N ASP A 292 -18.15 -30.04 -1.63
CA ASP A 292 -18.07 -29.53 -0.25
C ASP A 292 -18.69 -28.13 -0.12
N GLY A 293 -19.45 -27.70 -1.14
CA GLY A 293 -20.14 -26.41 -1.17
C GLY A 293 -19.32 -25.27 -1.72
N ASN A 294 -18.28 -25.53 -2.54
CA ASN A 294 -17.53 -24.46 -3.19
C ASN A 294 -17.55 -24.59 -4.71
N LEU A 295 -17.59 -23.43 -5.38
CA LEU A 295 -17.13 -23.29 -6.74
C LEU A 295 -15.60 -23.33 -6.77
N VAL A 296 -15.06 -24.10 -7.72
CA VAL A 296 -13.64 -24.24 -8.01
C VAL A 296 -13.37 -23.58 -9.36
N ILE A 297 -12.65 -22.47 -9.37
CA ILE A 297 -12.05 -21.92 -10.60
C ILE A 297 -10.58 -22.34 -10.65
N GLN A 298 -10.21 -23.13 -11.65
CA GLN A 298 -8.90 -23.74 -11.78
C GLN A 298 -8.15 -23.21 -13.01
N ALA A 299 -7.02 -22.55 -12.74
CA ALA A 299 -6.05 -22.17 -13.74
C ALA A 299 -5.06 -23.32 -13.96
N LEU A 300 -4.97 -23.79 -15.21
CA LEU A 300 -4.16 -24.93 -15.63
C LEU A 300 -3.06 -24.47 -16.56
N ARG A 301 -1.89 -25.13 -16.50
CA ARG A 301 -0.88 -25.06 -17.54
C ARG A 301 -1.11 -26.20 -18.52
N GLU A 302 -1.69 -25.87 -19.67
CA GLU A 302 -1.92 -26.81 -20.77
C GLU A 302 -2.00 -26.04 -22.07
N HIS A 303 -1.49 -26.65 -23.14
CA HIS A 303 -1.67 -26.12 -24.47
C HIS A 303 -3.14 -26.26 -24.89
N PHE A 304 -3.75 -25.16 -25.31
CA PHE A 304 -5.14 -25.11 -25.74
C PHE A 304 -5.31 -24.17 -26.94
N GLU A 305 -6.03 -24.64 -27.94
CA GLU A 305 -6.38 -23.88 -29.13
C GLU A 305 -7.90 -23.73 -29.24
N GLY A 306 -8.38 -22.51 -29.39
CA GLY A 306 -9.80 -22.21 -29.56
C GLY A 306 -10.00 -20.88 -30.30
N GLY A 307 -11.00 -20.79 -31.16
CA GLY A 307 -11.29 -19.52 -31.87
C GLY A 307 -10.10 -18.95 -32.67
N GLY A 308 -9.18 -19.80 -33.12
CA GLY A 308 -7.97 -19.39 -33.84
C GLY A 308 -6.83 -18.84 -32.95
N VAL A 309 -6.93 -18.96 -31.64
CA VAL A 309 -5.91 -18.50 -30.68
C VAL A 309 -5.37 -19.70 -29.89
N ALA A 310 -4.05 -19.84 -29.85
CA ALA A 310 -3.34 -20.83 -29.05
C ALA A 310 -2.80 -20.18 -27.76
N ARG A 311 -2.99 -20.84 -26.61
CA ARG A 311 -2.48 -20.42 -25.29
C ARG A 311 -1.90 -21.61 -24.54
N GLU A 312 -1.00 -21.32 -23.61
CA GLU A 312 -0.31 -22.31 -22.76
C GLU A 312 -0.95 -22.44 -21.36
N TYR A 313 -2.04 -21.70 -21.13
CA TYR A 313 -2.80 -21.72 -19.90
C TYR A 313 -4.28 -21.70 -20.21
N THR A 314 -5.07 -22.37 -19.37
CA THR A 314 -6.53 -22.31 -19.42
C THR A 314 -7.07 -21.93 -18.04
N SER A 315 -8.20 -21.25 -18.02
CA SER A 315 -8.87 -20.87 -16.78
C SER A 315 -10.38 -20.73 -17.02
N ALA A 316 -11.11 -20.15 -16.07
CA ALA A 316 -12.52 -19.77 -16.22
C ALA A 316 -12.76 -18.31 -15.81
N ARG A 317 -13.69 -17.69 -16.53
CA ARG A 317 -14.27 -16.37 -16.25
C ARG A 317 -15.77 -16.50 -16.35
N LEU A 318 -16.45 -16.29 -15.23
CA LEU A 318 -17.89 -16.45 -15.08
C LEU A 318 -18.52 -15.10 -14.85
N LYS A 319 -19.63 -14.80 -15.51
CA LYS A 319 -20.39 -13.56 -15.31
C LYS A 319 -21.88 -13.79 -15.11
N THR A 320 -22.56 -12.88 -14.44
CA THR A 320 -24.02 -12.93 -14.27
C THR A 320 -24.79 -12.07 -15.28
N GLN A 321 -24.11 -11.48 -16.29
CA GLN A 321 -24.73 -10.63 -17.30
C GLN A 321 -25.91 -11.34 -18.00
N GLY A 322 -27.07 -10.68 -18.06
CA GLY A 322 -28.31 -11.28 -18.59
C GLY A 322 -28.91 -12.40 -17.73
N ARG A 323 -28.48 -12.55 -16.47
CA ARG A 323 -29.02 -13.48 -15.46
C ARG A 323 -29.35 -12.77 -14.15
N PHE A 324 -28.40 -12.00 -13.63
CA PHE A 324 -28.56 -11.15 -12.45
C PHE A 324 -27.75 -9.86 -12.62
N GLU A 325 -28.45 -8.74 -12.46
CA GLU A 325 -27.93 -7.38 -12.53
C GLU A 325 -28.65 -6.55 -11.46
N GLN A 326 -27.90 -5.76 -10.69
CA GLN A 326 -28.47 -4.91 -9.66
C GLN A 326 -27.67 -3.63 -9.49
N ALA A 327 -28.38 -2.52 -9.27
CA ALA A 327 -27.79 -1.31 -8.74
C ALA A 327 -27.89 -1.30 -7.21
N TYR A 328 -26.82 -0.91 -6.55
CA TYR A 328 -26.73 -0.70 -5.11
C TYR A 328 -26.93 -1.96 -4.25
N GLY A 329 -26.69 -1.79 -2.95
CA GLY A 329 -26.76 -2.85 -1.96
C GLY A 329 -25.38 -3.35 -1.56
N ARG A 330 -25.35 -4.50 -0.89
CA ARG A 330 -24.11 -5.17 -0.50
C ARG A 330 -23.85 -6.35 -1.40
N PHE A 331 -22.69 -6.39 -2.04
CA PHE A 331 -22.21 -7.52 -2.81
C PHE A 331 -21.05 -8.13 -2.05
N GLU A 332 -21.13 -9.42 -1.72
CA GLU A 332 -20.06 -10.11 -1.01
C GLU A 332 -19.82 -11.51 -1.56
N ALA A 333 -18.59 -11.97 -1.45
CA ALA A 333 -18.20 -13.34 -1.73
C ALA A 333 -17.21 -13.83 -0.68
N ARG A 334 -17.34 -15.10 -0.28
CA ARG A 334 -16.39 -15.75 0.60
C ARG A 334 -15.42 -16.61 -0.23
N ILE A 335 -14.18 -16.15 -0.33
CA ILE A 335 -13.21 -16.66 -1.31
C ILE A 335 -11.90 -17.04 -0.62
N ARG A 336 -11.32 -18.17 -1.01
CA ARG A 336 -9.89 -18.48 -0.80
C ARG A 336 -9.19 -18.38 -2.14
N ILE A 337 -8.30 -17.42 -2.27
CA ILE A 337 -7.64 -17.11 -3.54
C ILE A 337 -6.41 -18.02 -3.81
N PRO A 338 -5.95 -18.16 -5.06
CA PRO A 338 -4.66 -18.77 -5.39
C PRO A 338 -3.47 -17.86 -5.03
N ARG A 339 -2.23 -18.33 -5.28
CA ARG A 339 -1.00 -17.53 -5.13
C ARG A 339 0.04 -17.87 -6.20
N GLY A 340 1.08 -17.06 -6.30
CA GLY A 340 2.22 -17.31 -7.18
C GLY A 340 2.36 -16.24 -8.26
N GLN A 341 3.59 -16.04 -8.71
CA GLN A 341 3.92 -15.05 -9.74
C GLN A 341 3.03 -15.26 -10.97
N GLY A 342 2.45 -14.17 -11.47
CA GLY A 342 1.59 -14.15 -12.66
C GLY A 342 0.18 -14.68 -12.48
N ILE A 343 -0.28 -14.99 -11.26
CA ILE A 343 -1.66 -15.40 -11.01
C ILE A 343 -2.48 -14.18 -10.57
N TRP A 344 -3.68 -14.01 -11.13
CA TRP A 344 -4.52 -12.83 -10.86
C TRP A 344 -5.99 -13.22 -10.69
N PRO A 345 -6.41 -13.62 -9.47
CA PRO A 345 -7.82 -13.84 -9.15
C PRO A 345 -8.55 -12.51 -8.96
N ALA A 346 -9.81 -12.46 -9.40
CA ALA A 346 -10.67 -11.30 -9.25
C ALA A 346 -12.13 -11.67 -8.95
N PHE A 347 -12.74 -10.88 -8.06
CA PHE A 347 -14.18 -10.77 -7.84
C PHE A 347 -14.56 -9.30 -8.03
N TRP A 348 -15.38 -9.04 -9.04
CA TRP A 348 -15.57 -7.69 -9.55
C TRP A 348 -16.91 -7.56 -10.25
N MET A 349 -17.23 -6.34 -10.68
CA MET A 349 -18.51 -5.99 -11.25
C MET A 349 -18.34 -5.02 -12.41
N LEU A 350 -19.17 -5.16 -13.45
CA LEU A 350 -19.21 -4.26 -14.61
C LEU A 350 -20.61 -3.72 -14.83
N GLY A 351 -20.69 -2.49 -15.36
CA GLY A 351 -21.95 -1.90 -15.80
C GLY A 351 -22.68 -2.78 -16.82
N ALA A 352 -23.96 -3.05 -16.56
CA ALA A 352 -24.80 -3.86 -17.44
C ALA A 352 -24.99 -3.27 -18.85
N ASP A 353 -24.71 -1.98 -19.01
CA ASP A 353 -24.80 -1.24 -20.26
C ASP A 353 -23.49 -1.26 -21.09
N ILE A 354 -22.49 -2.06 -20.71
CA ILE A 354 -21.20 -2.18 -21.43
C ILE A 354 -21.36 -2.34 -22.94
N ASP A 355 -22.31 -3.15 -23.42
CA ASP A 355 -22.49 -3.37 -24.86
C ASP A 355 -23.02 -2.12 -25.60
N GLY A 356 -23.64 -1.19 -24.87
CA GLY A 356 -24.15 0.07 -25.40
C GLY A 356 -23.15 1.23 -25.28
N VAL A 357 -22.52 1.39 -24.11
CA VAL A 357 -21.64 2.54 -23.84
C VAL A 357 -20.16 2.21 -23.93
N GLY A 358 -19.76 0.94 -23.83
CA GLY A 358 -18.37 0.50 -23.81
C GLY A 358 -17.61 0.86 -22.53
N TRP A 359 -16.49 0.18 -22.32
CA TRP A 359 -15.56 0.50 -21.22
C TRP A 359 -14.68 1.72 -21.56
N PRO A 360 -14.36 2.61 -20.60
CA PRO A 360 -14.70 2.59 -19.17
C PRO A 360 -16.01 3.34 -18.84
N ARG A 361 -16.85 3.67 -19.84
CA ARG A 361 -18.08 4.45 -19.60
C ARG A 361 -19.15 3.70 -18.84
N CYS A 362 -19.20 2.38 -18.96
CA CYS A 362 -20.09 1.51 -18.18
C CYS A 362 -19.70 1.42 -16.70
N GLY A 363 -18.50 1.86 -16.34
CA GLY A 363 -17.98 1.66 -14.98
C GLY A 363 -17.60 0.22 -14.65
N GLU A 364 -16.74 0.09 -13.65
CA GLU A 364 -16.22 -1.17 -13.11
C GLU A 364 -15.95 -0.98 -11.62
N ILE A 365 -16.36 -1.96 -10.80
CA ILE A 365 -16.10 -2.00 -9.36
C ILE A 365 -15.39 -3.32 -9.05
N ASP A 366 -14.11 -3.23 -8.73
CA ASP A 366 -13.27 -4.37 -8.40
C ASP A 366 -13.34 -4.63 -6.90
N VAL A 367 -14.22 -5.55 -6.49
CA VAL A 367 -14.47 -5.84 -5.07
C VAL A 367 -13.24 -6.47 -4.41
N MET A 368 -12.55 -7.33 -5.15
CA MET A 368 -11.27 -7.91 -4.75
C MET A 368 -10.47 -8.29 -5.99
N GLU A 369 -9.25 -7.78 -6.07
CA GLU A 369 -8.21 -8.31 -6.93
C GLU A 369 -6.97 -8.65 -6.11
N ASN A 370 -6.25 -9.69 -6.51
CA ASN A 370 -4.92 -9.98 -6.00
C ASN A 370 -3.96 -10.22 -7.15
N ILE A 371 -2.70 -9.84 -6.95
CA ILE A 371 -1.59 -10.30 -7.79
C ILE A 371 -0.76 -11.30 -6.99
N GLY A 372 -0.59 -12.52 -7.50
CA GLY A 372 -0.15 -13.66 -6.68
C GLY A 372 1.29 -13.57 -6.15
N ARG A 373 2.08 -12.59 -6.60
CA ARG A 373 3.38 -12.23 -5.98
C ARG A 373 3.25 -11.46 -4.66
N GLU A 374 2.08 -10.91 -4.37
CA GLU A 374 1.72 -10.17 -3.15
C GLU A 374 0.59 -10.91 -2.41
N PRO A 375 0.83 -12.13 -1.91
CA PRO A 375 -0.23 -13.00 -1.42
C PRO A 375 -0.95 -12.48 -0.16
N SER A 376 -0.39 -11.46 0.50
CA SER A 376 -0.96 -10.83 1.69
C SER A 376 -1.82 -9.60 1.39
N THR A 377 -1.89 -9.14 0.14
CA THR A 377 -2.53 -7.86 -0.23
C THR A 377 -3.61 -8.06 -1.28
N VAL A 378 -4.78 -7.45 -1.09
CA VAL A 378 -5.82 -7.33 -2.12
C VAL A 378 -6.06 -5.86 -2.47
N HIS A 379 -6.65 -5.61 -3.62
CA HIS A 379 -6.97 -4.29 -4.13
C HIS A 379 -8.49 -4.16 -4.34
N GLY A 380 -9.04 -3.03 -3.90
CA GLY A 380 -10.37 -2.59 -4.29
C GLY A 380 -10.24 -1.37 -5.19
N SER A 381 -10.85 -1.43 -6.37
CA SER A 381 -10.67 -0.41 -7.42
C SER A 381 -12.01 0.02 -8.02
N MET A 382 -12.03 1.24 -8.55
CA MET A 382 -13.16 1.75 -9.33
C MET A 382 -12.65 2.39 -10.61
N HIS A 383 -13.25 2.00 -11.74
CA HIS A 383 -12.87 2.49 -13.05
C HIS A 383 -14.03 3.22 -13.70
N GLY A 384 -13.73 4.37 -14.30
CA GLY A 384 -14.72 5.19 -15.00
C GLY A 384 -14.08 6.20 -15.97
N PRO A 385 -14.89 7.03 -16.64
CA PRO A 385 -14.39 8.06 -17.55
C PRO A 385 -13.46 9.04 -16.83
N GLY A 386 -12.19 9.05 -17.24
CA GLY A 386 -11.15 9.90 -16.65
C GLY A 386 -10.43 9.31 -15.43
N PHE A 387 -10.75 8.07 -15.01
CA PHE A 387 -10.06 7.34 -13.93
C PHE A 387 -10.16 5.82 -14.17
N SER A 388 -9.38 5.28 -15.09
CA SER A 388 -9.43 3.85 -15.45
C SER A 388 -8.05 3.32 -15.82
N GLY A 389 -7.92 1.99 -15.89
CA GLY A 389 -6.62 1.32 -16.07
C GLY A 389 -5.64 1.73 -14.97
N GLY A 390 -4.41 2.10 -15.33
CA GLY A 390 -3.41 2.56 -14.36
C GLY A 390 -3.74 3.86 -13.62
N ALA A 391 -4.86 4.54 -13.93
CA ALA A 391 -5.34 5.73 -13.26
C ALA A 391 -6.65 5.50 -12.49
N SER A 392 -7.02 4.26 -12.22
CA SER A 392 -8.21 3.91 -11.44
C SER A 392 -8.15 4.44 -10.00
N LEU A 393 -9.32 4.55 -9.38
CA LEU A 393 -9.42 4.89 -7.96
C LEU A 393 -9.22 3.63 -7.12
N SER A 394 -7.97 3.25 -6.88
CA SER A 394 -7.61 2.00 -6.20
C SER A 394 -7.14 2.20 -4.76
N ALA A 395 -7.34 1.20 -3.92
CA ALA A 395 -6.77 1.10 -2.57
C ALA A 395 -6.43 -0.36 -2.23
N GLY A 396 -5.32 -0.56 -1.53
CA GLY A 396 -4.89 -1.89 -1.07
C GLY A 396 -5.30 -2.18 0.37
N TYR A 397 -5.56 -3.45 0.67
CA TYR A 397 -5.70 -3.97 2.03
C TYR A 397 -4.74 -5.15 2.23
N THR A 398 -3.88 -5.05 3.24
CA THR A 398 -2.88 -6.07 3.58
C THR A 398 -3.22 -6.76 4.89
N LEU A 399 -3.24 -8.09 4.89
CA LEU A 399 -3.43 -8.89 6.11
C LEU A 399 -2.32 -8.62 7.14
N PRO A 400 -2.65 -8.55 8.43
CA PRO A 400 -1.66 -8.35 9.47
C PRO A 400 -0.74 -9.58 9.61
N GLY A 401 0.49 -9.34 10.06
CA GLY A 401 1.43 -10.42 10.41
C GLY A 401 1.99 -11.21 9.23
N GLY A 402 1.80 -10.74 7.99
CA GLY A 402 2.28 -11.42 6.79
C GLY A 402 1.49 -12.67 6.40
N ALA A 403 0.27 -12.83 6.94
CA ALA A 403 -0.65 -13.88 6.51
C ALA A 403 -1.01 -13.70 5.03
N ALA A 404 -1.27 -14.81 4.33
CA ALA A 404 -1.69 -14.79 2.94
C ALA A 404 -3.19 -15.06 2.80
N PHE A 405 -3.85 -14.32 1.91
CA PHE A 405 -5.25 -14.56 1.53
C PHE A 405 -5.48 -15.94 0.91
N ALA A 406 -4.40 -16.58 0.45
CA ALA A 406 -4.45 -17.92 -0.09
C ALA A 406 -4.38 -19.02 0.99
N ASP A 407 -4.19 -18.69 2.28
CA ASP A 407 -4.14 -19.67 3.37
C ASP A 407 -5.54 -20.05 3.90
N ALA A 408 -6.51 -19.15 3.79
CA ALA A 408 -7.86 -19.32 4.34
C ALA A 408 -8.92 -18.62 3.48
N PHE A 409 -10.19 -18.91 3.76
CA PHE A 409 -11.30 -18.16 3.18
C PHE A 409 -11.47 -16.81 3.89
N HIS A 410 -11.71 -15.77 3.09
CA HIS A 410 -11.99 -14.41 3.55
C HIS A 410 -13.26 -13.89 2.87
N VAL A 411 -13.97 -12.97 3.54
CA VAL A 411 -15.16 -12.32 2.98
C VAL A 411 -14.75 -10.99 2.36
N PHE A 412 -14.86 -10.90 1.04
CA PHE A 412 -14.65 -9.67 0.28
C PHE A 412 -15.98 -9.05 -0.06
N ALA A 413 -16.15 -7.75 0.17
CA ALA A 413 -17.43 -7.11 -0.07
C ALA A 413 -17.34 -5.64 -0.43
N VAL A 414 -18.34 -5.18 -1.16
CA VAL A 414 -18.67 -3.76 -1.28
C VAL A 414 -20.05 -3.47 -0.71
N GLU A 415 -20.19 -2.31 -0.08
CA GLU A 415 -21.48 -1.66 0.13
C GLU A 415 -21.57 -0.46 -0.78
N TRP A 416 -22.57 -0.47 -1.65
CA TRP A 416 -22.74 0.50 -2.70
C TRP A 416 -24.11 1.15 -2.59
N GLU A 417 -24.10 2.48 -2.53
CA GLU A 417 -25.30 3.32 -2.48
C GLU A 417 -25.13 4.51 -3.44
N PRO A 418 -26.19 5.30 -3.71
CA PRO A 418 -26.06 6.46 -4.57
C PRO A 418 -24.93 7.39 -4.13
N GLY A 419 -23.90 7.53 -4.98
CA GLY A 419 -22.76 8.42 -4.76
C GLY A 419 -21.67 7.89 -3.81
N ALA A 420 -21.75 6.64 -3.31
CA ALA A 420 -20.71 6.05 -2.46
C ALA A 420 -20.54 4.54 -2.65
N VAL A 421 -19.29 4.07 -2.59
CA VAL A 421 -18.89 2.66 -2.58
C VAL A 421 -17.88 2.44 -1.44
N ARG A 422 -18.11 1.44 -0.60
CA ARG A 422 -17.28 1.11 0.56
C ARG A 422 -16.76 -0.31 0.44
N PHE A 423 -15.45 -0.50 0.55
CA PHE A 423 -14.80 -1.80 0.39
C PHE A 423 -14.45 -2.44 1.74
N TYR A 424 -14.68 -3.74 1.85
CA TYR A 424 -14.51 -4.49 3.09
C TYR A 424 -13.75 -5.80 2.87
N VAL A 425 -12.91 -6.14 3.85
CA VAL A 425 -12.32 -7.48 4.01
C VAL A 425 -12.65 -7.99 5.41
N ASP A 426 -13.33 -9.14 5.51
CA ASP A 426 -13.79 -9.74 6.77
C ASP A 426 -14.58 -8.77 7.67
N GLY A 427 -15.38 -7.91 7.04
CA GLY A 427 -16.16 -6.86 7.71
C GLY A 427 -15.35 -5.62 8.09
N ASN A 428 -14.03 -5.59 7.88
CA ASN A 428 -13.21 -4.41 8.09
C ASN A 428 -13.32 -3.48 6.89
N LEU A 429 -13.90 -2.29 7.09
CA LEU A 429 -13.87 -1.20 6.11
C LEU A 429 -12.43 -0.74 5.92
N TYR A 430 -11.94 -0.74 4.67
CA TYR A 430 -10.60 -0.24 4.38
C TYR A 430 -10.56 0.90 3.36
N GLU A 431 -11.63 1.07 2.57
CA GLU A 431 -11.71 2.15 1.58
C GLU A 431 -13.15 2.64 1.43
N THR A 432 -13.32 3.95 1.21
CA THR A 432 -14.60 4.56 0.86
C THR A 432 -14.37 5.53 -0.30
N ARG A 433 -15.05 5.28 -1.41
CA ARG A 433 -15.08 6.16 -2.58
C ARG A 433 -16.43 6.83 -2.70
N THR A 434 -16.42 8.11 -3.01
CA THR A 434 -17.61 8.92 -3.22
C THR A 434 -17.53 9.70 -4.52
N SER A 435 -18.67 10.17 -5.01
CA SER A 435 -18.69 11.07 -6.18
C SER A 435 -17.92 12.38 -5.96
N ALA A 436 -17.69 12.78 -4.71
CA ALA A 436 -16.88 13.95 -4.36
C ALA A 436 -15.37 13.73 -4.54
N ASP A 437 -14.90 12.48 -4.67
CA ASP A 437 -13.49 12.18 -4.93
C ASP A 437 -13.09 12.44 -6.39
N LEU A 438 -14.08 12.64 -7.27
CA LEU A 438 -13.85 12.86 -8.69
C LEU A 438 -13.30 14.25 -8.98
N LYS A 439 -12.23 14.28 -9.77
CA LYS A 439 -11.59 15.51 -10.25
C LYS A 439 -12.36 16.12 -11.41
N THR A 440 -12.08 17.39 -11.71
CA THR A 440 -12.61 18.06 -12.91
C THR A 440 -12.33 17.23 -14.16
N GLY A 441 -13.39 16.91 -14.91
CA GLY A 441 -13.31 16.07 -16.12
C GLY A 441 -13.51 14.58 -15.89
N GLN A 442 -13.69 14.13 -14.64
CA GLN A 442 -14.08 12.76 -14.30
C GLN A 442 -15.60 12.66 -14.08
N THR A 443 -16.18 11.49 -14.37
CA THR A 443 -17.63 11.27 -14.30
C THR A 443 -17.98 10.09 -13.40
N TRP A 444 -18.92 10.28 -12.47
CA TRP A 444 -19.46 9.19 -11.68
C TRP A 444 -20.41 8.35 -12.54
N VAL A 445 -20.15 7.04 -12.64
CA VAL A 445 -20.88 6.10 -13.50
C VAL A 445 -21.33 4.85 -12.72
N PHE A 446 -21.61 5.02 -11.42
CA PHE A 446 -21.99 3.93 -10.51
C PHE A 446 -23.41 4.14 -9.99
N ASP A 447 -24.33 4.48 -10.90
CA ASP A 447 -25.72 4.82 -10.65
C ASP A 447 -26.72 4.09 -11.56
N HIS A 448 -26.27 2.97 -12.15
CA HIS A 448 -27.08 2.04 -12.93
C HIS A 448 -26.75 0.59 -12.54
N PRO A 449 -27.48 -0.44 -13.04
CA PRO A 449 -27.21 -1.83 -12.68
C PRO A 449 -25.83 -2.33 -13.13
N PHE A 450 -25.23 -3.20 -12.31
CA PHE A 450 -23.99 -3.91 -12.60
C PHE A 450 -24.22 -5.42 -12.51
N PHE A 451 -23.47 -6.21 -13.26
CA PHE A 451 -23.38 -7.67 -13.13
C PHE A 451 -22.07 -8.09 -12.46
N ILE A 452 -22.05 -9.30 -11.90
CA ILE A 452 -20.90 -9.86 -11.17
C ILE A 452 -20.01 -10.66 -12.11
N LEU A 453 -18.71 -10.62 -11.87
CA LEU A 453 -17.71 -11.48 -12.49
C LEU A 453 -16.81 -12.17 -11.45
N LEU A 454 -16.42 -13.41 -11.76
CA LEU A 454 -15.40 -14.18 -11.05
C LEU A 454 -14.44 -14.78 -12.08
N ASN A 455 -13.13 -14.58 -11.89
CA ASN A 455 -12.12 -15.22 -12.74
C ASN A 455 -10.79 -15.40 -12.03
N VAL A 456 -9.94 -16.21 -12.66
CA VAL A 456 -8.50 -16.27 -12.37
C VAL A 456 -7.73 -16.08 -13.67
N ALA A 457 -7.19 -14.88 -13.89
CA ALA A 457 -6.29 -14.60 -14.99
C ALA A 457 -4.89 -15.20 -14.75
N VAL A 458 -4.17 -15.46 -15.83
CA VAL A 458 -2.78 -15.90 -15.83
C VAL A 458 -1.96 -14.97 -16.71
N GLY A 459 -0.99 -14.28 -16.13
CA GLY A 459 -0.23 -13.24 -16.80
C GLY A 459 -0.98 -11.92 -16.88
N GLY A 460 -0.38 -10.97 -17.59
CA GLY A 460 -0.89 -9.61 -17.76
C GLY A 460 0.10 -8.55 -17.31
N ASP A 461 -0.14 -7.31 -17.71
CA ASP A 461 0.79 -6.19 -17.48
C ASP A 461 1.03 -5.93 -15.98
N TRP A 462 -0.01 -6.07 -15.16
CA TRP A 462 0.05 -5.81 -13.72
C TRP A 462 0.60 -6.98 -12.88
N PRO A 463 0.09 -8.23 -12.99
CA PRO A 463 0.65 -9.38 -12.27
C PRO A 463 2.02 -9.80 -12.82
N GLY A 464 2.36 -9.40 -14.05
CA GLY A 464 3.49 -9.95 -14.80
C GLY A 464 3.22 -11.39 -15.26
N SER A 465 4.10 -11.96 -16.07
CA SER A 465 3.95 -13.35 -16.52
C SER A 465 4.29 -14.36 -15.40
N PRO A 466 3.75 -15.58 -15.46
CA PRO A 466 4.26 -16.70 -14.66
C PRO A 466 5.75 -16.93 -14.93
N ASP A 467 6.49 -17.38 -13.92
CA ASP A 467 7.91 -17.72 -14.01
C ASP A 467 8.22 -19.11 -13.41
N ALA A 468 9.50 -19.41 -13.19
CA ALA A 468 9.92 -20.70 -12.64
C ALA A 468 9.41 -20.97 -11.21
N THR A 469 8.93 -19.95 -10.50
CA THR A 469 8.33 -20.08 -9.15
C THR A 469 6.83 -20.36 -9.19
N SER A 470 6.18 -20.17 -10.34
CA SER A 470 4.75 -20.39 -10.51
C SER A 470 4.43 -21.89 -10.56
N VAL A 471 3.67 -22.37 -9.58
CA VAL A 471 3.21 -23.77 -9.52
C VAL A 471 1.78 -23.85 -10.07
N PHE A 472 1.55 -24.77 -10.99
CA PHE A 472 0.22 -25.10 -11.50
C PHE A 472 -0.17 -26.53 -11.11
N PRO A 473 -1.47 -26.83 -10.91
CA PRO A 473 -2.62 -25.93 -11.07
C PRO A 473 -2.73 -24.88 -9.95
N GLN A 474 -3.44 -23.78 -10.23
CA GLN A 474 -3.85 -22.80 -9.23
C GLN A 474 -5.36 -22.79 -9.10
N THR A 475 -5.87 -22.55 -7.90
CA THR A 475 -7.28 -22.73 -7.59
C THR A 475 -7.81 -21.58 -6.74
N MET A 476 -8.86 -20.93 -7.23
CA MET A 476 -9.72 -20.06 -6.44
C MET A 476 -10.94 -20.87 -5.99
N LEU A 477 -11.17 -20.92 -4.68
CA LEU A 477 -12.39 -21.49 -4.11
C LEU A 477 -13.34 -20.38 -3.70
N VAL A 478 -14.61 -20.51 -4.06
CA VAL A 478 -15.67 -19.59 -3.68
C VAL A 478 -16.76 -20.38 -2.96
N ASP A 479 -16.95 -20.10 -1.68
CA ASP A 479 -17.97 -20.75 -0.82
C ASP A 479 -19.37 -20.20 -1.14
N TYR A 480 -19.49 -18.88 -1.29
CA TYR A 480 -20.73 -18.28 -1.75
C TYR A 480 -20.50 -16.93 -2.42
N VAL A 481 -21.48 -16.50 -3.20
CA VAL A 481 -21.71 -15.10 -3.57
C VAL A 481 -23.10 -14.70 -3.09
N ARG A 482 -23.20 -13.59 -2.35
CA ARG A 482 -24.47 -13.09 -1.79
C ARG A 482 -24.62 -11.61 -2.09
N VAL A 483 -25.85 -11.22 -2.43
CA VAL A 483 -26.23 -9.83 -2.67
C VAL A 483 -27.41 -9.46 -1.79
N TYR A 484 -27.31 -8.32 -1.12
CA TYR A 484 -28.32 -7.81 -0.20
C TYR A 484 -28.79 -6.42 -0.63
N ARG A 485 -30.01 -6.06 -0.22
CA ARG A 485 -30.56 -4.70 -0.30
C ARG A 485 -30.91 -4.15 1.08
#